data_AF-A0A0Q6Y1B2-F1
#
_entry.id   AF-A0A0Q6Y1B2-F1
#
_cell.length_a   1.000
_cell.length_b   1.000
_cell.length_c   1.000
_cell.angle_alpha   90.00
_cell.angle_beta   90.00
_cell.angle_gamma   90.00
#
_symmetry.space_group_name_H-M   'P 1'
#
loop_
_entity.id
_entity.type
_entity.pdbx_description
1 polymer ?
#
loop_
_entity_poly.entity_id
_entity_poly.type
_entity_poly.pdbx_seq_one_letter_code
_entity_poly.pdbx_strand_id
1 'polypeptide(L)'
;MTSRRPWAHRIAVSTVSAAALVALAVPAEAATTTTSASPTATTAAAEDVDYATWQTDCQAVMGQALPYLKTRIAAAGPGEKQAIVFDIDNTTLETDFGFSYPSPANKPVLEVAKYAQEHGVSLFFVTARPDIIASVTNYNLKHVGYQVSGLYVRNFIDLFKDVAAYKTAQRVDIENKGYTIIANIGNSATDLSGGHAEKTFKLPDYDGQLS
;
A
#
# COMPACT_ATOMS: atom_id res chain seq x y z
N MET A 1 -68.57 25.18 -3.45
CA MET A 1 -69.49 24.31 -2.67
C MET A 1 -68.82 22.95 -2.55
N THR A 2 -68.13 22.68 -1.43
CA THR A 2 -68.58 21.77 -0.35
C THR A 2 -68.92 20.38 -0.88
N SER A 3 -68.19 19.32 -0.55
CA SER A 3 -68.46 18.51 0.66
C SER A 3 -67.68 17.18 0.54
N ARG A 4 -66.73 16.88 1.44
CA ARG A 4 -66.77 15.91 2.56
C ARG A 4 -66.21 14.49 2.27
N ARG A 5 -65.14 14.18 3.05
CA ARG A 5 -64.58 12.88 3.53
C ARG A 5 -65.66 11.91 4.10
N PRO A 6 -65.43 10.59 4.34
CA PRO A 6 -64.32 9.99 5.15
C PRO A 6 -63.77 8.62 4.67
N TRP A 7 -62.50 8.25 4.86
CA TRP A 7 -61.82 7.65 6.04
C TRP A 7 -62.41 6.34 6.56
N ALA A 8 -61.66 5.24 6.45
CA ALA A 8 -61.80 4.07 7.30
C ALA A 8 -60.42 3.58 7.74
N HIS A 9 -60.20 3.69 9.05
CA HIS A 9 -59.09 3.18 9.82
C HIS A 9 -59.28 1.69 10.12
N ARG A 10 -58.22 0.90 9.99
CA ARG A 10 -58.15 -0.43 10.61
C ARG A 10 -57.44 -0.30 11.94
N ILE A 11 -58.23 -0.38 13.00
CA ILE A 11 -57.80 -0.51 14.40
C ILE A 11 -57.56 -2.00 14.64
N ALA A 12 -56.35 -2.37 15.06
CA ALA A 12 -56.08 -3.65 15.68
C ALA A 12 -55.99 -3.43 17.19
N VAL A 13 -56.88 -4.09 17.93
CA VAL A 13 -56.91 -4.18 19.38
C VAL A 13 -55.96 -5.28 19.81
N SER A 14 -55.08 -5.01 20.77
CA SER A 14 -54.48 -6.06 21.59
C SER A 14 -54.39 -5.57 23.05
N THR A 15 -54.92 -6.44 23.90
CA THR A 15 -55.23 -6.32 25.31
C THR A 15 -54.01 -6.18 26.21
N VAL A 16 -54.14 -5.35 27.25
CA VAL A 16 -53.24 -5.25 28.40
C VAL A 16 -53.49 -6.44 29.33
N SER A 17 -52.45 -7.20 29.64
CA SER A 17 -52.40 -8.07 30.82
C SER A 17 -51.14 -7.76 31.61
N ALA A 18 -51.33 -7.24 32.82
CA ALA A 18 -50.31 -7.05 33.83
C ALA A 18 -50.07 -8.38 34.56
N ALA A 19 -48.81 -8.81 34.70
CA ALA A 19 -48.43 -9.88 35.61
C ALA A 19 -46.99 -9.70 36.11
N ALA A 20 -46.92 -9.40 37.42
CA ALA A 20 -45.89 -9.72 38.42
C ALA A 20 -44.39 -9.64 38.05
N LEU A 21 -43.72 -8.64 38.64
CA LEU A 21 -42.28 -8.59 38.87
C LEU A 21 -41.83 -9.75 39.78
N VAL A 22 -40.90 -10.56 39.28
CA VAL A 22 -39.97 -11.34 40.11
C VAL A 22 -38.58 -10.82 39.81
N ALA A 23 -38.00 -10.07 40.74
CA ALA A 23 -36.63 -9.60 40.66
C ALA A 23 -35.68 -10.76 40.99
N LEU A 24 -35.08 -11.35 39.98
CA LEU A 24 -33.86 -12.16 40.16
C LEU A 24 -32.68 -11.19 40.06
N ALA A 25 -31.99 -11.00 41.20
CA ALA A 25 -30.74 -10.27 41.26
C ALA A 25 -29.69 -11.04 40.47
N VAL A 26 -29.30 -10.50 39.31
CA VAL A 26 -28.11 -10.94 38.57
C VAL A 26 -26.95 -10.09 39.09
N PRO A 27 -25.80 -10.68 39.48
CA PRO A 27 -24.63 -9.90 39.85
C PRO A 27 -24.18 -9.08 38.62
N ALA A 28 -23.86 -7.81 38.87
CA ALA A 28 -23.34 -6.91 37.86
C ALA A 28 -21.96 -7.39 37.40
N GLU A 29 -21.91 -8.11 36.28
CA GLU A 29 -20.68 -8.27 35.52
C GLU A 29 -20.33 -6.88 34.95
N ALA A 30 -19.24 -6.30 35.43
CA ALA A 30 -18.75 -5.02 34.93
C ALA A 30 -18.42 -5.17 33.44
N ALA A 31 -19.23 -4.57 32.58
CA ALA A 31 -18.92 -4.42 31.17
C ALA A 31 -17.69 -3.50 31.05
N THR A 32 -16.52 -4.10 30.84
CA THR A 32 -15.33 -3.39 30.40
C THR A 32 -15.59 -2.86 29.00
N THR A 33 -15.81 -1.55 28.91
CA THR A 33 -15.76 -0.82 27.65
C THR A 33 -14.41 -1.07 26.99
N THR A 34 -14.44 -1.77 25.86
CA THR A 34 -13.34 -1.95 24.93
C THR A 34 -12.95 -0.59 24.35
N THR A 35 -11.91 0.02 24.92
CA THR A 35 -11.19 1.08 24.22
C THR A 35 -10.31 0.41 23.18
N SER A 36 -10.81 0.25 21.96
CA SER A 36 -9.95 -0.04 20.81
C SER A 36 -9.05 1.17 20.59
N ALA A 37 -7.87 1.14 21.21
CA ALA A 37 -6.79 2.04 20.85
C ALA A 37 -6.39 1.72 19.41
N SER A 38 -6.64 2.64 18.48
CA SER A 38 -5.93 2.64 17.21
C SER A 38 -4.43 2.69 17.53
N PRO A 39 -3.59 1.80 16.96
CA PRO A 39 -2.16 1.94 17.14
C PRO A 39 -1.76 3.25 16.47
N THR A 40 -1.35 4.21 17.27
CA THR A 40 -0.48 5.30 16.82
C THR A 40 0.76 4.62 16.27
N ALA A 41 0.90 4.60 14.93
CA ALA A 41 2.12 4.18 14.26
C ALA A 41 3.24 5.09 14.76
N THR A 42 3.96 4.61 15.76
CA THR A 42 5.20 5.21 16.20
C THR A 42 6.19 4.74 15.15
N THR A 43 6.82 5.66 14.42
CA THR A 43 7.98 5.37 13.57
C THR A 43 9.09 4.86 14.47
N ALA A 44 9.04 3.57 14.77
CA ALA A 44 10.11 2.84 15.40
C ALA A 44 11.19 2.73 14.33
N ALA A 45 12.31 3.41 14.56
CA ALA A 45 13.51 3.19 13.77
C ALA A 45 13.81 1.68 13.75
N ALA A 46 14.36 1.20 12.64
CA ALA A 46 14.77 -0.17 12.38
C ALA A 46 15.79 -0.79 13.36
N GLU A 47 15.98 -0.21 14.56
CA GLU A 47 17.05 -0.54 15.50
C GLU A 47 17.07 -2.01 15.91
N ASP A 48 15.94 -2.72 15.81
CA ASP A 48 15.83 -4.14 16.15
C ASP A 48 15.88 -5.10 14.93
N VAL A 49 15.84 -4.59 13.70
CA VAL A 49 15.86 -5.44 12.50
C VAL A 49 17.29 -5.60 11.99
N ASP A 50 17.81 -6.82 12.06
CA ASP A 50 19.12 -7.14 11.49
C ASP A 50 19.12 -7.04 9.95
N TYR A 51 20.13 -6.35 9.39
CA TYR A 51 20.26 -6.13 7.95
C TYR A 51 20.34 -7.44 7.14
N ALA A 52 21.06 -8.44 7.64
CA ALA A 52 21.20 -9.71 6.93
C ALA A 52 19.86 -10.47 6.90
N THR A 53 19.09 -10.38 7.98
CA THR A 53 17.72 -10.89 8.07
C THR A 53 16.82 -10.17 7.07
N TRP A 54 16.84 -8.83 7.02
CA TRP A 54 16.06 -8.06 6.05
C TRP A 54 16.39 -8.38 4.58
N GLN A 55 17.68 -8.52 4.24
CA GLN A 55 18.08 -8.92 2.88
C GLN A 55 17.60 -10.34 2.54
N THR A 56 17.65 -11.27 3.50
CA THR A 56 17.17 -12.64 3.32
C THR A 56 15.67 -12.68 3.08
N ASP A 57 14.90 -11.92 3.86
CA ASP A 57 13.45 -11.85 3.72
C ASP A 57 13.05 -11.15 2.40
N CYS A 58 13.73 -10.07 2.03
CA CYS A 58 13.57 -9.44 0.72
C CYS A 58 13.88 -10.42 -0.42
N GLN A 59 14.94 -11.22 -0.28
CA GLN A 59 15.31 -12.26 -1.25
C GLN A 59 14.23 -13.34 -1.37
N ALA A 60 13.58 -13.74 -0.28
CA ALA A 60 12.51 -14.72 -0.32
C ALA A 60 11.30 -14.22 -1.13
N VAL A 61 10.95 -12.94 -1.02
CA VAL A 61 9.87 -12.32 -1.82
C VAL A 61 10.31 -12.17 -3.29
N MET A 62 11.52 -11.67 -3.54
CA MET A 62 12.04 -11.51 -4.90
C MET A 62 12.27 -12.83 -5.63
N GLY A 63 12.58 -13.90 -4.89
CA GLY A 63 12.63 -15.28 -5.40
C GLY A 63 11.27 -15.79 -5.91
N GLN A 64 10.15 -15.23 -5.43
CA GLN A 64 8.81 -15.48 -5.96
C GLN A 64 8.47 -14.53 -7.11
N ALA A 65 8.92 -13.28 -7.03
CA ALA A 65 8.65 -12.27 -8.05
C ALA A 65 9.35 -12.56 -9.37
N LEU A 66 10.61 -12.98 -9.35
CA LEU A 66 11.42 -13.15 -10.55
C LEU A 66 10.86 -14.20 -11.51
N PRO A 67 10.45 -15.41 -11.09
CA PRO A 67 9.84 -16.38 -11.99
C PRO A 67 8.53 -15.88 -12.62
N TYR A 68 7.67 -15.23 -11.84
CA TYR A 68 6.44 -14.62 -12.35
C TYR A 68 6.74 -13.56 -13.41
N LEU A 69 7.67 -12.65 -13.11
CA LEU A 69 8.07 -11.58 -14.03
C LEU A 69 8.69 -12.14 -15.31
N LYS A 70 9.56 -13.15 -15.22
CA LYS A 70 10.11 -13.85 -16.39
C LYS A 70 9.01 -14.36 -17.33
N THR A 71 8.02 -15.06 -16.77
CA THR A 71 6.89 -15.57 -17.54
C THR A 71 6.06 -14.43 -18.14
N ARG A 72 5.72 -13.41 -17.34
CA ARG A 72 4.84 -12.32 -17.78
C ARG A 72 5.49 -11.41 -18.83
N ILE A 73 6.78 -11.16 -18.69
CA ILE A 73 7.58 -10.39 -19.66
C ILE A 73 7.67 -11.15 -20.98
N ALA A 74 7.95 -12.45 -20.96
CA ALA A 74 8.00 -13.27 -22.17
C ALA A 74 6.64 -13.39 -22.89
N ALA A 75 5.53 -13.23 -22.16
CA ALA A 75 4.18 -13.27 -22.70
C ALA A 75 3.65 -11.92 -23.22
N ALA A 76 4.52 -10.92 -23.38
CA ALA A 76 4.12 -9.59 -23.84
C ALA A 76 3.43 -9.63 -25.21
N GLY A 77 2.29 -8.93 -25.32
CA GLY A 77 1.60 -8.75 -26.60
C GLY A 77 2.37 -7.83 -27.56
N PRO A 78 2.13 -7.90 -28.88
CA PRO A 78 2.74 -6.96 -29.83
C PRO A 78 2.43 -5.50 -29.46
N GLY A 79 3.48 -4.72 -29.21
CA GLY A 79 3.37 -3.29 -28.85
C GLY A 79 2.96 -3.01 -27.40
N GLU A 80 2.84 -4.03 -26.55
CA GLU A 80 2.55 -3.85 -25.13
C GLU A 80 3.71 -3.12 -24.43
N LYS A 81 3.38 -2.05 -23.69
CA LYS A 81 4.34 -1.37 -22.82
C LYS A 81 4.23 -1.92 -21.41
N GLN A 82 5.19 -2.71 -20.97
CA GLN A 82 5.18 -3.26 -19.61
C GLN A 82 5.86 -2.33 -18.62
N ALA A 83 5.35 -2.29 -17.40
CA ALA A 83 5.92 -1.53 -16.30
C ALA A 83 5.95 -2.31 -14.98
N ILE A 84 6.95 -2.01 -14.16
CA ILE A 84 6.96 -2.33 -12.73
C ILE A 84 6.90 -1.02 -11.96
N VAL A 85 6.05 -0.98 -10.93
CA VAL A 85 5.97 0.11 -9.98
C VAL A 85 6.68 -0.31 -8.69
N PHE A 86 7.55 0.56 -8.20
CA PHE A 86 8.26 0.39 -6.94
C PHE A 86 7.94 1.51 -5.97
N ASP A 87 7.84 1.18 -4.69
CA ASP A 87 8.15 2.12 -3.62
C ASP A 87 9.68 2.35 -3.49
N ILE A 88 10.10 3.34 -2.70
CA ILE A 88 11.52 3.70 -2.52
C ILE A 88 12.07 3.25 -1.17
N ASP A 89 11.55 3.80 -0.09
CA ASP A 89 12.14 3.72 1.24
C ASP A 89 11.97 2.30 1.80
N ASN A 90 13.09 1.66 2.16
CA ASN A 90 13.17 0.24 2.54
C ASN A 90 12.52 -0.74 1.54
N THR A 91 12.31 -0.30 0.31
CA THR A 91 11.86 -1.10 -0.83
C THR A 91 12.98 -1.22 -1.85
N THR A 92 13.30 -0.13 -2.56
CA THR A 92 14.39 -0.12 -3.56
C THR A 92 15.70 0.43 -3.00
N LEU A 93 15.65 1.25 -1.95
CA LEU A 93 16.80 1.83 -1.26
C LEU A 93 16.84 1.39 0.21
N GLU A 94 18.05 1.13 0.72
CA GLU A 94 18.30 0.67 2.10
C GLU A 94 18.31 1.86 3.09
N THR A 95 17.17 2.56 3.20
CA THR A 95 17.12 3.91 3.81
C THR A 95 17.29 3.91 5.33
N ASP A 96 16.86 2.86 6.01
CA ASP A 96 17.01 2.74 7.47
C ASP A 96 18.23 1.90 7.89
N PHE A 97 18.95 1.31 6.93
CA PHE A 97 20.14 0.48 7.19
C PHE A 97 21.46 1.28 7.12
N GLY A 98 21.45 2.47 7.74
CA GLY A 98 22.62 3.32 7.96
C GLY A 98 22.62 4.64 7.19
N PHE A 99 23.29 5.65 7.75
CA PHE A 99 23.41 6.97 7.13
C PHE A 99 24.51 6.99 6.05
N SER A 100 24.11 6.71 4.81
CA SER A 100 24.99 6.88 3.65
C SER A 100 24.22 7.51 2.48
N TYR A 101 24.93 8.37 1.74
CA TYR A 101 24.41 8.95 0.50
C TYR A 101 25.46 8.85 -0.61
N PRO A 102 25.12 8.29 -1.78
CA PRO A 102 23.84 7.65 -2.12
C PRO A 102 23.53 6.43 -1.24
N SER A 103 22.27 6.30 -0.82
CA SER A 103 21.80 5.12 -0.07
C SER A 103 21.95 3.89 -0.96
N PRO A 104 22.48 2.76 -0.46
CA PRO A 104 22.61 1.54 -1.24
C PRO A 104 21.26 1.06 -1.78
N ALA A 105 21.29 0.26 -2.84
CA ALA A 105 20.10 -0.43 -3.32
C ALA A 105 19.84 -1.69 -2.48
N ASN A 106 18.57 -1.97 -2.23
CA ASN A 106 18.12 -3.30 -1.79
C ASN A 106 18.51 -4.32 -2.88
N LYS A 107 19.51 -5.17 -2.60
CA LYS A 107 20.17 -6.00 -3.62
C LYS A 107 19.19 -6.99 -4.30
N PRO A 108 18.35 -7.75 -3.57
CA PRO A 108 17.31 -8.59 -4.17
C PRO A 108 16.40 -7.84 -5.15
N VAL A 109 15.97 -6.63 -4.79
CA VAL A 109 15.04 -5.84 -5.62
C VAL A 109 15.76 -5.30 -6.86
N LEU A 110 17.00 -4.84 -6.71
CA LEU A 110 17.81 -4.37 -7.84
C LEU A 110 18.10 -5.50 -8.83
N GLU A 111 18.32 -6.74 -8.37
CA GLU A 111 18.53 -7.89 -9.27
C GLU A 111 17.31 -8.14 -10.16
N VAL A 112 16.10 -8.14 -9.57
CA VAL A 112 14.84 -8.29 -10.32
C VAL A 112 14.61 -7.11 -11.27
N ALA A 113 14.88 -5.88 -10.80
CA ALA A 113 14.76 -4.68 -11.60
C ALA A 113 15.70 -4.69 -12.81
N LYS A 114 16.96 -5.14 -12.64
CA LYS A 114 17.92 -5.27 -13.73
C LYS A 114 17.44 -6.25 -14.79
N TYR A 115 16.94 -7.42 -14.38
CA TYR A 115 16.33 -8.37 -15.32
C TYR A 115 15.19 -7.72 -16.12
N ALA A 116 14.27 -7.02 -15.44
CA ALA A 116 13.15 -6.35 -16.10
C ALA A 116 13.61 -5.27 -17.10
N GLN A 117 14.58 -4.44 -16.72
CA GLN A 117 15.18 -3.41 -17.59
C GLN A 117 15.83 -3.99 -18.84
N GLU A 118 16.60 -5.08 -18.68
CA GLU A 118 17.25 -5.78 -19.79
C GLU A 118 16.25 -6.35 -20.81
N HIS A 119 15.01 -6.56 -20.38
CA HIS A 119 13.91 -7.06 -21.22
C HIS A 119 12.90 -5.97 -21.59
N GLY A 120 13.27 -4.68 -21.48
CA GLY A 120 12.49 -3.56 -21.98
C GLY A 120 11.33 -3.10 -21.09
N VAL A 121 11.25 -3.58 -19.86
CA VAL A 121 10.22 -3.16 -18.89
C VAL A 121 10.59 -1.78 -18.32
N SER A 122 9.62 -0.87 -18.30
CA SER A 122 9.79 0.47 -17.73
C SER A 122 9.65 0.45 -16.21
N LEU A 123 10.57 1.13 -15.51
CA LEU A 123 10.56 1.20 -14.05
C LEU A 123 10.02 2.54 -13.57
N PHE A 124 8.91 2.51 -12.83
CA PHE A 124 8.32 3.68 -12.21
C PHE A 124 8.46 3.62 -10.70
N PHE A 125 8.77 4.76 -10.08
CA PHE A 125 8.98 4.88 -8.65
C PHE A 125 7.92 5.82 -8.08
N VAL A 126 7.11 5.33 -7.14
CA VAL A 126 6.02 6.07 -6.53
C VAL A 126 6.25 6.12 -5.02
N THR A 127 6.64 7.29 -4.52
CA THR A 127 7.13 7.47 -3.15
C THR A 127 6.32 8.53 -2.40
N ALA A 128 6.35 8.44 -1.06
CA ALA A 128 5.84 9.49 -0.19
C ALA A 128 6.85 10.65 0.01
N ARG A 129 8.08 10.54 -0.49
CA ARG A 129 9.10 11.59 -0.42
C ARG A 129 8.60 12.91 -1.02
N PRO A 130 8.94 14.06 -0.42
CA PRO A 130 8.52 15.35 -0.92
C PRO A 130 9.27 15.75 -2.19
N ASP A 131 8.64 16.54 -3.03
CA ASP A 131 9.17 17.00 -4.32
C ASP A 131 10.48 17.81 -4.24
N ILE A 132 10.70 18.52 -3.13
CA ILE A 132 11.93 19.27 -2.88
C ILE A 132 13.22 18.42 -2.92
N ILE A 133 13.12 17.10 -2.72
CA ILE A 133 14.26 16.17 -2.81
C ILE A 133 14.23 15.27 -4.06
N ALA A 134 13.35 15.53 -5.03
CA ALA A 134 13.17 14.67 -6.20
C ALA A 134 14.45 14.48 -7.01
N SER A 135 15.25 15.53 -7.21
CA SER A 135 16.51 15.46 -7.97
C SER A 135 17.55 14.59 -7.26
N VAL A 136 17.65 14.71 -5.94
CA VAL A 136 18.53 13.92 -5.06
C VAL A 136 18.11 12.45 -5.08
N THR A 137 16.81 12.17 -4.93
CA THR A 137 16.26 10.81 -5.02
C THR A 137 16.51 10.19 -6.40
N ASN A 138 16.25 10.91 -7.49
CA ASN A 138 16.48 10.42 -8.85
C ASN A 138 17.96 10.14 -9.11
N TYR A 139 18.86 11.00 -8.60
CA TYR A 139 20.30 10.76 -8.68
C TYR A 139 20.68 9.46 -7.95
N ASN A 140 20.18 9.27 -6.73
CA ASN A 140 20.46 8.06 -5.95
C ASN A 140 20.02 6.80 -6.70
N LEU A 141 18.78 6.75 -7.20
CA LEU A 141 18.24 5.60 -7.93
C LEU A 141 19.11 5.26 -9.16
N LYS A 142 19.47 6.27 -9.95
CA LYS A 142 20.33 6.08 -11.12
C LYS A 142 21.73 5.64 -10.74
N HIS A 143 22.29 6.23 -9.69
CA HIS A 143 23.62 5.91 -9.19
C HIS A 143 23.76 4.45 -8.79
N VAL A 144 22.74 3.88 -8.14
CA VAL A 144 22.75 2.48 -7.70
C VAL A 144 22.33 1.48 -8.77
N GLY A 145 21.97 1.96 -9.97
CA GLY A 145 21.80 1.12 -11.17
C GLY A 145 20.37 0.98 -11.70
N TYR A 146 19.41 1.78 -11.22
CA TYR A 146 18.05 1.80 -11.78
C TYR A 146 17.95 2.72 -13.01
N GLN A 147 17.30 2.22 -14.07
CA GLN A 147 16.88 2.98 -15.25
C GLN A 147 15.48 3.57 -15.00
N VAL A 148 15.46 4.71 -14.32
CA VAL A 148 14.23 5.40 -13.90
C VAL A 148 13.44 5.90 -15.12
N SER A 149 12.28 5.30 -15.38
CA SER A 149 11.33 5.72 -16.43
C SER A 149 10.38 6.82 -15.95
N GLY A 150 10.10 6.86 -14.64
CA GLY A 150 9.42 7.98 -14.01
C GLY A 150 9.53 7.92 -12.48
N LEU A 151 9.56 9.10 -11.86
CA LEU A 151 9.62 9.29 -10.41
C LEU A 151 8.46 10.19 -10.00
N TYR A 152 7.57 9.67 -9.16
CA TYR A 152 6.40 10.35 -8.62
C TYR A 152 6.62 10.63 -7.13
N VAL A 153 6.84 11.91 -6.82
CA VAL A 153 7.06 12.48 -5.49
C VAL A 153 5.86 13.34 -5.08
N ARG A 154 5.65 13.51 -3.77
CA ARG A 154 4.52 14.30 -3.27
C ARG A 154 4.86 15.79 -3.26
N ASN A 155 4.08 16.59 -3.99
CA ASN A 155 4.15 18.04 -3.85
C ASN A 155 3.49 18.51 -2.54
N PHE A 156 3.64 19.79 -2.22
CA PHE A 156 3.11 20.38 -0.99
C PHE A 156 1.60 20.12 -0.76
N ILE A 157 0.78 20.13 -1.81
CA ILE A 157 -0.67 19.86 -1.69
C ILE A 157 -0.92 18.37 -1.45
N ASP A 158 -0.15 17.50 -2.12
CA ASP A 158 -0.26 16.06 -1.97
C ASP A 158 0.14 15.59 -0.58
N LEU A 159 0.98 16.33 0.15
CA LEU A 159 1.34 16.02 1.55
C LEU A 159 0.11 15.97 2.47
N PHE A 160 -0.98 16.68 2.14
CA PHE A 160 -2.23 16.65 2.90
C PHE A 160 -3.19 15.53 2.48
N LYS A 161 -2.87 14.79 1.41
CA LYS A 161 -3.67 13.65 0.95
C LYS A 161 -3.32 12.37 1.70
N ASP A 162 -4.24 11.43 1.70
CA ASP A 162 -3.96 10.05 2.10
C ASP A 162 -2.88 9.44 1.17
N VAL A 163 -1.89 8.76 1.76
CA VAL A 163 -0.73 8.21 1.02
C VAL A 163 -1.18 7.11 0.06
N ALA A 164 -2.05 6.21 0.51
CA ALA A 164 -2.56 5.11 -0.31
C ALA A 164 -3.36 5.63 -1.52
N ALA A 165 -4.22 6.64 -1.29
CA ALA A 165 -4.97 7.30 -2.37
C ALA A 165 -4.04 7.99 -3.37
N TYR A 166 -2.99 8.69 -2.89
CA TYR A 166 -1.98 9.28 -3.76
C TYR A 166 -1.26 8.22 -4.61
N LYS A 167 -0.74 7.15 -3.99
CA LYS A 167 -0.01 6.09 -4.70
C LYS A 167 -0.89 5.37 -5.72
N THR A 168 -2.16 5.14 -5.38
CA THR A 168 -3.16 4.59 -6.31
C THR A 168 -3.36 5.49 -7.52
N ALA A 169 -3.52 6.81 -7.31
CA ALA A 169 -3.68 7.76 -8.41
C ALA A 169 -2.46 7.79 -9.34
N GLN A 170 -1.23 7.61 -8.82
CA GLN A 170 -0.04 7.54 -9.67
C GLN A 170 0.00 6.26 -10.52
N ARG A 171 -0.45 5.11 -9.98
CA ARG A 171 -0.58 3.88 -10.79
C ARG A 171 -1.60 4.05 -11.92
N VAL A 172 -2.74 4.67 -11.63
CA VAL A 172 -3.74 5.03 -12.65
C VAL A 172 -3.13 5.94 -13.73
N ASP A 173 -2.34 6.94 -13.35
CA ASP A 173 -1.64 7.81 -14.31
C ASP A 173 -0.64 7.04 -15.20
N ILE A 174 0.05 6.04 -14.65
CA ILE A 174 0.94 5.16 -15.42
C ILE A 174 0.14 4.31 -16.41
N GLU A 175 -0.97 3.71 -16.00
CA GLU A 175 -1.86 2.97 -16.91
C GLU A 175 -2.41 3.87 -18.02
N ASN A 176 -2.80 5.11 -17.69
CA ASN A 176 -3.27 6.11 -18.65
C ASN A 176 -2.20 6.52 -19.68
N LYS A 177 -0.91 6.33 -19.37
CA LYS A 177 0.21 6.49 -20.32
C LYS A 177 0.38 5.28 -21.26
N GLY A 178 -0.50 4.29 -21.16
CA GLY A 178 -0.55 3.09 -21.99
C GLY A 178 0.33 1.95 -21.49
N TYR A 179 0.71 1.96 -20.21
CA TYR A 179 1.50 0.88 -19.61
C TYR A 179 0.61 -0.18 -18.96
N THR A 180 0.97 -1.44 -19.12
CA THR A 180 0.49 -2.53 -18.28
C THR A 180 1.42 -2.68 -17.08
N ILE A 181 0.90 -2.43 -15.86
CA ILE A 181 1.67 -2.62 -14.63
C ILE A 181 1.66 -4.11 -14.27
N ILE A 182 2.72 -4.81 -14.66
CA ILE A 182 2.84 -6.26 -14.45
C ILE A 182 3.21 -6.60 -13.00
N ALA A 183 3.86 -5.68 -12.28
CA ALA A 183 4.09 -5.83 -10.84
C ALA A 183 4.10 -4.49 -10.11
N ASN A 184 3.61 -4.51 -8.87
CA ASN A 184 3.78 -3.44 -7.90
C ASN A 184 4.50 -3.99 -6.66
N ILE A 185 5.62 -3.39 -6.30
CA ILE A 185 6.54 -3.88 -5.27
C ILE A 185 6.73 -2.78 -4.24
N GLY A 186 6.43 -3.09 -2.98
CA GLY A 186 6.50 -2.15 -1.87
C GLY A 186 6.51 -2.86 -0.54
N ASN A 187 6.92 -2.18 0.50
CA ASN A 187 7.04 -2.73 1.83
C ASN A 187 5.90 -2.29 2.75
N SER A 188 5.06 -1.32 2.42
CA SER A 188 3.90 -0.94 3.24
C SER A 188 2.56 -1.37 2.60
N ALA A 189 1.50 -1.42 3.41
CA ALA A 189 0.14 -1.63 2.89
C ALA A 189 -0.30 -0.50 1.95
N THR A 190 0.16 0.73 2.17
CA THR A 190 -0.22 1.89 1.36
C THR A 190 0.34 1.80 -0.06
N ASP A 191 1.46 1.11 -0.25
CA ASP A 191 2.09 0.91 -1.56
C ASP A 191 1.24 0.03 -2.46
N LEU A 192 0.56 -0.97 -1.87
CA LEU A 192 -0.07 -2.07 -2.58
C LEU A 192 -1.61 -1.96 -2.65
N SER A 193 -2.22 -1.18 -1.78
CA SER A 193 -3.66 -0.96 -1.75
C SER A 193 -4.19 -0.30 -3.04
N GLY A 194 -5.49 -0.41 -3.31
CA GLY A 194 -6.13 0.29 -4.44
C GLY A 194 -5.97 -0.34 -5.82
N GLY A 195 -5.20 -1.44 -5.97
CA GLY A 195 -5.10 -2.18 -7.24
C GLY A 195 -4.17 -1.52 -8.28
N HIS A 196 -4.52 -1.63 -9.56
CA HIS A 196 -3.75 -1.11 -10.71
C HIS A 196 -2.37 -1.76 -10.89
N ALA A 197 -2.32 -3.08 -10.65
CA ALA A 197 -1.21 -3.96 -11.01
C ALA A 197 -1.72 -5.38 -11.14
N GLU A 198 -1.18 -6.16 -12.06
CA GLU A 198 -1.54 -7.58 -12.21
C GLU A 198 -1.12 -8.43 -11.01
N LYS A 199 0.01 -8.07 -10.39
CA LYS A 199 0.55 -8.76 -9.22
C LYS A 199 1.19 -7.77 -8.26
N THR A 200 1.00 -8.00 -6.96
CA THR A 200 1.64 -7.24 -5.89
C THR A 200 2.63 -8.11 -5.15
N PHE A 201 3.78 -7.55 -4.78
CA PHE A 201 4.76 -8.22 -3.92
C PHE A 201 5.05 -7.33 -2.71
N LYS A 202 4.65 -7.83 -1.53
CA LYS A 202 4.86 -7.16 -0.24
C LYS A 202 6.20 -7.57 0.33
N LEU A 203 7.12 -6.61 0.45
CA LEU A 203 8.35 -6.75 1.20
C LEU A 203 8.09 -6.68 2.72
N PRO A 204 8.97 -7.23 3.55
CA PRO A 204 8.85 -7.13 5.00
C PRO A 204 8.96 -5.67 5.48
N ASP A 205 8.03 -5.26 6.36
CA ASP A 205 8.07 -3.99 7.10
C ASP A 205 8.18 -4.17 8.62
N TYR A 206 8.20 -5.42 9.11
CA TYR A 206 8.32 -5.77 10.54
C TYR A 206 7.35 -4.98 11.42
N ASP A 207 6.06 -5.11 11.13
CA ASP A 207 4.98 -4.40 11.83
C ASP A 207 5.09 -2.85 11.75
N GLY A 208 5.67 -2.36 10.64
CA GLY A 208 5.78 -0.94 10.31
C GLY A 208 7.10 -0.29 10.72
N GLN A 209 8.05 -1.03 11.30
CA GLN A 209 9.39 -0.54 11.63
C GLN A 209 10.21 -0.08 10.42
N LEU A 210 9.86 -0.54 9.22
CA LEU A 210 10.50 -0.10 7.97
C LEU A 210 9.56 0.65 7.02
N SER A 211 8.33 1.02 7.44
CA SER A 211 7.31 1.58 6.55
C SER A 211 7.57 3.02 6.07
#